data_AF-A0A6L5Z3X7-F1
#
_entry.id   AF-A0A6L5Z3X7-F1
#
_cell.length_a   1.000
_cell.length_b   1.000
_cell.length_c   1.000
_cell.angle_alpha   90.00
_cell.angle_beta   90.00
_cell.angle_gamma   90.00
#
_symmetry.space_group_name_H-M   'P 1'
#
loop_
_entity.id
_entity.type
_entity.pdbx_description
1 polymer ?
#
loop_
_entity_poly.entity_id
_entity_poly.type
_entity_poly.pdbx_seq_one_letter_code
_entity_poly.pdbx_strand_id
1 'polypeptide(L)'
;MSTRDSIPKIRTLSSYRRRTVDINVTPANSVEIADLHRYISDVLGDGIASVETVRDVHAKQGFSIWKVEDGKGKTSGVFALLFLNDAGLKALHEDRFDARAPDMAHLADNPQSVVAIFAWCFVLRGKAKAALLKVATWLDLCGWNECPIFTNPVTPQGSRLAEALGFRPVHDPRQSALHAVM
;
A
#
# COMPACT_ATOMS: atom_id res chain seq x y z
N MET A 1 -45.64 -22.48 15.92
CA MET A 1 -45.34 -21.11 15.45
C MET A 1 -45.28 -20.24 16.71
N SER A 2 -44.18 -19.63 17.15
CA SER A 2 -43.05 -19.06 16.44
C SER A 2 -41.77 -19.29 17.24
N THR A 3 -40.76 -19.86 16.59
CA THR A 3 -39.34 -19.80 16.98
C THR A 3 -38.89 -18.34 16.96
N ARG A 4 -38.32 -17.85 18.07
CA ARG A 4 -37.45 -16.67 18.05
C ARG A 4 -36.05 -17.14 18.40
N ASP A 5 -35.20 -17.02 17.39
CA ASP A 5 -33.83 -17.46 17.36
C ASP A 5 -32.96 -16.84 18.45
N SER A 6 -32.11 -17.71 18.95
CA SER A 6 -31.05 -17.47 19.92
C SER A 6 -30.06 -16.41 19.42
N ILE A 7 -29.93 -15.33 20.17
CA ILE A 7 -28.80 -14.40 20.04
C ILE A 7 -27.52 -15.16 20.41
N PRO A 8 -26.45 -15.18 19.59
CA PRO A 8 -25.20 -15.79 19.98
C PRO A 8 -24.61 -15.03 21.16
N LYS A 9 -24.39 -15.74 22.28
CA LYS A 9 -23.66 -15.22 23.45
C LYS A 9 -22.29 -14.73 22.99
N ILE A 10 -22.10 -13.41 22.98
CA ILE A 10 -20.79 -12.77 22.80
C ILE A 10 -19.88 -13.32 23.90
N ARG A 11 -18.94 -14.19 23.52
CA ARG A 11 -17.88 -14.64 24.42
C ARG A 11 -17.11 -13.39 24.86
N THR A 12 -17.19 -13.12 26.15
CA THR A 12 -16.48 -12.09 26.90
C THR A 12 -15.04 -11.92 26.39
N LEU A 13 -14.72 -10.74 25.86
CA LEU A 13 -13.40 -10.35 25.35
C LEU A 13 -12.38 -10.08 26.49
N SER A 14 -12.29 -10.96 27.49
CA SER A 14 -11.51 -10.73 28.71
C SER A 14 -10.12 -11.38 28.74
N SER A 15 -9.59 -11.86 27.61
CA SER A 15 -8.24 -12.46 27.59
C SER A 15 -7.42 -12.14 26.34
N TYR A 16 -7.70 -11.01 25.67
CA TYR A 16 -6.78 -10.50 24.65
C TYR A 16 -5.55 -9.89 25.33
N ARG A 17 -4.67 -10.77 25.84
CA ARG A 17 -3.28 -10.44 26.11
C ARG A 17 -2.76 -9.81 24.82
N ARG A 18 -2.38 -8.53 24.82
CA ARG A 18 -1.68 -7.88 23.69
C ARG A 18 -0.45 -8.74 23.40
N ARG A 19 -0.57 -9.73 22.50
CA ARG A 19 0.59 -10.24 21.79
C ARG A 19 1.02 -9.06 20.96
N THR A 20 2.13 -8.44 21.33
CA THR A 20 2.89 -7.58 20.44
C THR A 20 2.93 -8.28 19.09
N VAL A 21 2.41 -7.60 18.07
CA VAL A 21 2.47 -8.12 16.70
C VAL A 21 3.92 -8.01 16.32
N ASP A 22 4.63 -9.14 16.45
CA ASP A 22 6.05 -9.24 16.15
C ASP A 22 6.23 -9.24 14.63
N ILE A 23 6.19 -8.03 14.07
CA ILE A 23 6.54 -7.75 12.69
C ILE A 23 7.59 -6.64 12.65
N ASN A 24 8.56 -6.83 11.78
CA ASN A 24 9.52 -5.80 11.42
C ASN A 24 9.12 -5.19 10.08
N VAL A 25 9.24 -3.87 9.95
CA VAL A 25 8.97 -3.15 8.70
C VAL A 25 10.21 -2.33 8.41
N THR A 26 10.90 -2.65 7.32
CA THR A 26 12.16 -2.00 6.95
C THR A 26 12.10 -1.60 5.49
N PRO A 27 12.74 -0.48 5.09
CA PRO A 27 12.97 -0.20 3.69
C PRO A 27 13.67 -1.40 3.03
N ALA A 28 13.26 -1.73 1.82
CA ALA A 28 13.95 -2.72 1.00
C ALA A 28 15.33 -2.18 0.62
N ASN A 29 16.32 -3.06 0.51
CA ASN A 29 17.59 -2.70 -0.13
C ASN A 29 17.60 -3.14 -1.61
N SER A 30 18.57 -2.63 -2.37
CA SER A 30 18.62 -2.87 -3.82
C SER A 30 18.79 -4.35 -4.21
N VAL A 31 19.49 -5.14 -3.38
CA VAL A 31 19.70 -6.57 -3.65
C VAL A 31 18.45 -7.41 -3.37
N GLU A 32 17.54 -6.94 -2.52
CA GLU A 32 16.27 -7.60 -2.19
C GLU A 32 15.18 -7.40 -3.25
N ILE A 33 15.27 -6.37 -4.09
CA ILE A 33 14.20 -5.99 -5.03
C ILE A 33 13.74 -7.16 -5.91
N ALA A 34 14.68 -7.96 -6.42
CA ALA A 34 14.34 -9.11 -7.28
C ALA A 34 13.56 -10.19 -6.53
N ASP A 35 13.91 -10.47 -5.27
CA ASP A 35 13.24 -11.49 -4.47
C ASP A 35 11.88 -11.00 -3.98
N LEU A 36 11.76 -9.73 -3.61
CA LEU A 36 10.47 -9.11 -3.26
C LEU A 36 9.53 -9.06 -4.46
N HIS A 37 10.04 -8.74 -5.66
CA HIS A 37 9.26 -8.75 -6.89
C HIS A 37 8.76 -10.16 -7.23
N ARG A 38 9.62 -11.18 -7.09
CA ARG A 38 9.19 -12.59 -7.25
C ARG A 38 8.10 -12.96 -6.26
N TYR A 39 8.26 -12.59 -4.98
CA TYR A 39 7.24 -12.81 -3.95
C TYR A 39 5.90 -12.13 -4.29
N ILE A 40 5.92 -10.90 -4.79
CA ILE A 40 4.71 -10.20 -5.22
C ILE A 40 4.08 -10.89 -6.43
N SER A 41 4.88 -11.26 -7.43
CA SER A 41 4.45 -11.95 -8.65
C SER A 41 3.76 -13.27 -8.35
N ASP A 42 4.32 -14.07 -7.42
CA ASP A 42 3.71 -15.34 -6.98
C ASP A 42 2.34 -15.14 -6.32
N VAL A 43 2.06 -13.96 -5.79
CA VAL A 43 0.81 -13.64 -5.09
C VAL A 43 -0.22 -12.96 -5.98
N LEU A 44 0.20 -12.01 -6.81
CA LEU A 44 -0.68 -11.15 -7.61
C LEU A 44 -0.79 -11.59 -9.07
N GLY A 45 0.16 -12.40 -9.57
CA GLY A 45 0.24 -12.82 -10.97
C GLY A 45 0.71 -11.69 -11.89
N ASP A 46 0.26 -11.76 -13.15
CA ASP A 46 0.63 -10.81 -14.19
C ASP A 46 -0.02 -9.42 -13.99
N GLY A 47 0.51 -8.42 -14.70
CA GLY A 47 -0.04 -7.05 -14.67
C GLY A 47 0.44 -6.20 -13.50
N ILE A 48 1.53 -6.58 -12.85
CA ILE A 48 2.32 -5.73 -11.96
C ILE A 48 3.47 -5.07 -12.76
N ALA A 49 4.11 -4.06 -12.17
CA ALA A 49 5.30 -3.45 -12.76
C ALA A 49 6.43 -4.47 -12.95
N SER A 50 7.28 -4.29 -13.96
CA SER A 50 8.44 -5.15 -14.17
C SER A 50 9.46 -4.98 -13.03
N VAL A 51 10.34 -5.97 -12.84
CA VAL A 51 11.39 -5.87 -11.82
C VAL A 51 12.35 -4.71 -12.13
N GLU A 52 12.58 -4.40 -13.41
CA GLU A 52 13.35 -3.24 -13.86
C GLU A 52 12.70 -1.94 -13.40
N THR A 53 11.39 -1.77 -13.64
CA THR A 53 10.66 -0.60 -13.19
C THR A 53 10.71 -0.46 -11.66
N VAL A 54 10.55 -1.56 -10.92
CA VAL A 54 10.66 -1.52 -9.46
C VAL A 54 12.06 -1.11 -8.99
N ARG A 55 13.12 -1.55 -9.70
CA ARG A 55 14.50 -1.12 -9.42
C ARG A 55 14.69 0.37 -9.71
N ASP A 56 14.17 0.88 -10.83
CA ASP A 56 14.30 2.29 -11.19
C ASP A 56 13.60 3.20 -10.18
N VAL A 57 12.38 2.83 -9.77
CA VAL A 57 11.65 3.51 -8.69
C VAL A 57 12.44 3.46 -7.37
N HIS A 58 12.99 2.31 -7.01
CA HIS A 58 13.79 2.16 -5.80
C HIS A 58 15.06 3.01 -5.85
N ALA A 59 15.76 3.02 -6.98
CA ALA A 59 16.98 3.81 -7.17
C ALA A 59 16.70 5.32 -7.09
N LYS A 60 15.57 5.77 -7.62
CA LYS A 60 15.16 7.17 -7.59
C LYS A 60 14.74 7.62 -6.18
N GLN A 61 13.88 6.86 -5.52
CA GLN A 61 13.23 7.31 -4.29
C GLN A 61 13.91 6.79 -3.03
N GLY A 62 14.50 5.59 -3.03
CA GLY A 62 15.21 5.00 -1.88
C GLY A 62 14.33 4.62 -0.68
N PHE A 63 13.12 5.16 -0.57
CA PHE A 63 12.19 4.96 0.54
C PHE A 63 10.77 4.55 0.08
N SER A 64 10.61 4.05 -1.14
CA SER A 64 9.30 3.72 -1.73
C SER A 64 8.81 2.30 -1.49
N ILE A 65 9.68 1.39 -1.04
CA ILE A 65 9.41 -0.04 -0.95
C ILE A 65 9.87 -0.54 0.41
N TRP A 66 8.99 -1.26 1.10
CA TRP A 66 9.26 -1.84 2.41
C TRP A 66 8.96 -3.33 2.41
N LYS A 67 9.90 -4.06 3.03
CA LYS A 67 9.74 -5.46 3.37
C LYS A 67 9.10 -5.56 4.75
N VAL A 68 8.13 -6.46 4.89
CA VAL A 68 7.52 -6.80 6.18
C VAL A 68 7.95 -8.21 6.57
N GLU A 69 8.64 -8.34 7.69
CA GLU A 69 9.12 -9.62 8.21
C GLU A 69 8.31 -10.03 9.44
N ASP A 70 8.12 -11.33 9.62
CA ASP A 70 7.60 -11.86 10.88
C ASP A 70 8.69 -11.87 11.98
N GLY A 71 8.30 -12.21 13.21
CA GLY A 71 9.24 -12.34 14.34
C GLY A 71 10.34 -13.39 14.19
N LYS A 72 10.39 -14.14 13.07
CA LYS A 72 11.48 -15.06 12.72
C LYS A 72 12.36 -14.53 11.59
N GLY A 73 12.14 -13.30 11.13
CA GLY A 73 12.87 -12.68 10.02
C GLY A 73 12.45 -13.18 8.64
N LYS A 74 11.31 -13.90 8.52
CA LYS A 74 10.82 -14.33 7.21
C LYS A 74 9.96 -13.24 6.58
N THR A 75 10.18 -12.96 5.29
CA THR A 75 9.30 -12.06 4.52
C THR A 75 7.86 -12.58 4.58
N SER A 76 7.00 -11.76 5.17
CA SER A 76 5.58 -12.02 5.41
C SER A 76 4.67 -11.03 4.67
N GLY A 77 5.26 -10.00 4.06
CA GLY A 77 4.58 -9.09 3.18
C GLY A 77 5.50 -8.05 2.55
N VAL A 78 4.93 -7.30 1.61
CA VAL A 78 5.55 -6.15 0.95
C VAL A 78 4.55 -5.01 0.91
N PHE A 79 5.07 -3.80 1.12
CA PHE A 79 4.31 -2.57 1.03
C PHE A 79 5.10 -1.59 0.16
N ALA A 80 4.45 -0.93 -0.79
CA ALA A 80 5.10 0.04 -1.66
C ALA A 80 4.20 1.24 -1.98
N LEU A 81 4.82 2.41 -2.02
CA LEU A 81 4.21 3.70 -2.35
C LEU A 81 5.03 4.37 -3.45
N LEU A 82 4.35 5.04 -4.39
CA LEU A 82 5.01 5.99 -5.29
C LEU A 82 4.75 7.40 -4.77
N PHE A 83 5.82 8.15 -4.52
CA PHE A 83 5.70 9.55 -4.14
C PHE A 83 5.68 10.41 -5.41
N LEU A 84 4.61 11.15 -5.61
CA LEU A 84 4.36 11.92 -6.83
C LEU A 84 4.72 13.38 -6.63
N ASN A 85 5.26 13.99 -7.69
CA ASN A 85 5.39 15.45 -7.80
C ASN A 85 4.17 16.04 -8.52
N ASP A 86 4.16 17.35 -8.77
CA ASP A 86 3.07 18.04 -9.45
C ASP A 86 2.75 17.46 -10.83
N ALA A 87 3.77 17.07 -11.60
CA ALA A 87 3.58 16.46 -12.91
C ALA A 87 2.89 15.09 -12.79
N GLY A 88 3.28 14.29 -11.80
CA GLY A 88 2.65 13.01 -11.51
C GLY A 88 1.22 13.14 -11.03
N LEU A 89 0.94 14.08 -10.12
CA LEU A 89 -0.43 14.35 -9.66
C LEU A 89 -1.33 14.83 -10.81
N LYS A 90 -0.81 15.71 -11.68
CA LYS A 90 -1.51 16.15 -12.87
C LYS A 90 -1.78 14.98 -13.82
N ALA A 91 -0.77 14.16 -14.12
CA ALA A 91 -0.93 12.99 -14.97
C ALA A 91 -1.97 12.00 -14.40
N LEU A 92 -2.01 11.87 -13.07
CA LEU A 92 -2.97 11.02 -12.39
C LEU A 92 -4.40 11.56 -12.56
N HIS A 93 -4.65 12.85 -12.36
CA HIS A 93 -5.97 13.46 -12.61
C HIS A 93 -6.38 13.53 -14.09
N GLU A 94 -5.43 13.42 -15.01
CA GLU A 94 -5.70 13.38 -16.46
C GLU A 94 -5.86 11.96 -17.02
N ASP A 95 -5.81 10.92 -16.16
CA ASP A 95 -5.82 9.50 -16.53
C ASP A 95 -4.66 9.11 -17.47
N ARG A 96 -3.51 9.77 -17.29
CA ARG A 96 -2.26 9.54 -18.06
C ARG A 96 -1.16 8.90 -17.21
N PHE A 97 -1.43 8.62 -15.94
CA PHE A 97 -0.47 7.98 -15.04
C PHE A 97 -0.56 6.46 -15.12
N ASP A 98 0.44 5.82 -15.72
CA ASP A 98 0.57 4.36 -15.70
C ASP A 98 1.40 3.90 -14.49
N ALA A 99 0.73 3.33 -13.49
CA ALA A 99 1.42 2.80 -12.31
C ALA A 99 2.26 1.54 -12.60
N ARG A 100 2.07 0.85 -13.73
CA ARG A 100 2.87 -0.33 -14.10
C ARG A 100 4.21 0.06 -14.72
N ALA A 101 4.25 1.22 -15.37
CA ALA A 101 5.43 1.80 -15.98
C ALA A 101 5.42 3.32 -15.77
N PRO A 102 5.56 3.81 -14.52
CA PRO A 102 5.50 5.23 -14.24
C PRO A 102 6.62 5.96 -14.97
N ASP A 103 6.30 7.09 -15.58
CA ASP A 103 7.33 8.02 -16.04
C ASP A 103 8.12 8.51 -14.81
N MET A 104 9.44 8.35 -14.83
CA MET A 104 10.30 8.79 -13.72
C MET A 104 10.21 10.30 -13.49
N ALA A 105 9.77 11.09 -14.47
CA ALA A 105 9.50 12.52 -14.32
C ALA A 105 8.23 12.82 -13.51
N HIS A 106 7.33 11.85 -13.33
CA HIS A 106 6.14 11.98 -12.47
C HIS A 106 6.44 11.72 -10.99
N LEU A 107 7.59 11.13 -10.69
CA LEU A 107 7.98 10.75 -9.35
C LEU A 107 8.79 11.88 -8.70
N ALA A 108 8.54 12.11 -7.41
CA ALA A 108 9.31 13.05 -6.61
C ALA A 108 10.80 12.65 -6.55
N ASP A 109 11.69 13.63 -6.73
CA ASP A 109 13.15 13.47 -6.65
C ASP A 109 13.67 13.64 -5.22
N ASN A 110 12.90 14.30 -4.37
CA ASN A 110 13.23 14.55 -2.99
C ASN A 110 11.94 14.70 -2.14
N PRO A 111 12.04 14.55 -0.81
CA PRO A 111 10.90 14.64 0.09
C PRO A 111 10.06 15.92 -0.01
N GLN A 112 10.67 17.06 -0.36
CA GLN A 112 10.01 18.36 -0.45
C GLN A 112 9.18 18.52 -1.72
N SER A 113 9.45 17.72 -2.75
CA SER A 113 8.70 17.71 -4.01
C SER A 113 7.47 16.79 -3.99
N VAL A 114 7.20 16.12 -2.86
CA VAL A 114 6.06 15.22 -2.72
C VAL A 114 4.77 16.04 -2.54
N VAL A 115 3.82 15.87 -3.46
CA VAL A 115 2.50 16.52 -3.40
C VAL A 115 1.35 15.51 -3.33
N ALA A 116 1.61 14.25 -3.64
CA ALA A 116 0.64 13.16 -3.55
C ALA A 116 1.36 11.81 -3.41
N ILE A 117 0.62 10.81 -2.95
CA ILE A 117 1.13 9.45 -2.77
C ILE A 117 0.24 8.50 -3.57
N PHE A 118 0.82 7.58 -4.33
CA PHE A 118 0.09 6.47 -4.92
C PHE A 118 0.41 5.17 -4.17
N ALA A 119 -0.58 4.61 -3.49
CA ALA A 119 -0.53 3.30 -2.86
C ALA A 119 -0.41 2.21 -3.92
N TRP A 120 0.83 1.76 -4.14
CA TRP A 120 1.25 1.06 -5.35
C TRP A 120 1.07 -0.45 -5.25
N CYS A 121 1.55 -1.06 -4.18
CA CYS A 121 1.46 -2.51 -4.00
C CYS A 121 1.42 -2.91 -2.53
N PHE A 122 0.31 -3.54 -2.11
CA PHE A 122 0.14 -4.08 -0.76
C PHE A 122 -0.06 -5.59 -0.81
N VAL A 123 0.98 -6.34 -0.45
CA VAL A 123 0.89 -7.78 -0.21
C VAL A 123 1.08 -8.00 1.29
N LEU A 124 0.00 -7.86 2.05
CA LEU A 124 0.02 -7.95 3.51
C LEU A 124 -0.96 -9.03 4.01
N ARG A 125 -0.42 -10.13 4.55
CA ARG A 125 -1.21 -11.27 5.05
C ARG A 125 -1.15 -11.38 6.58
N GLY A 126 -2.28 -11.75 7.19
CA GLY A 126 -2.37 -11.98 8.63
C GLY A 126 -1.82 -10.81 9.46
N LYS A 127 -0.78 -11.08 10.25
CA LYS A 127 -0.11 -10.09 11.12
C LYS A 127 0.59 -8.96 10.35
N ALA A 128 1.02 -9.19 9.10
CA ALA A 128 1.68 -8.17 8.29
C ALA A 128 0.80 -6.95 8.02
N LYS A 129 -0.53 -7.06 8.16
CA LYS A 129 -1.45 -5.92 8.06
C LYS A 129 -1.19 -4.83 9.10
N ALA A 130 -0.56 -5.17 10.24
CA ALA A 130 -0.13 -4.16 11.21
C ALA A 130 0.95 -3.21 10.66
N ALA A 131 1.60 -3.54 9.53
CA ALA A 131 2.52 -2.63 8.84
C ALA A 131 1.82 -1.36 8.35
N LEU A 132 0.52 -1.40 8.05
CA LEU A 132 -0.24 -0.24 7.60
C LEU A 132 -0.21 0.89 8.65
N LEU A 133 -0.36 0.55 9.94
CA LEU A 133 -0.26 1.53 11.01
C LEU A 133 1.15 2.10 11.16
N LYS A 134 2.19 1.25 11.03
CA LYS A 134 3.59 1.69 11.09
C LYS A 134 3.92 2.66 9.96
N VAL A 135 3.45 2.38 8.75
CA VAL A 135 3.62 3.27 7.60
C VAL A 135 2.85 4.56 7.80
N ALA A 136 1.59 4.51 8.23
CA ALA A 136 0.80 5.71 8.48
C ALA A 136 1.51 6.65 9.47
N THR A 137 1.98 6.11 10.60
CA THR A 137 2.79 6.87 11.56
C THR A 137 4.09 7.41 10.94
N TRP A 138 4.74 6.66 10.05
CA TRP A 138 5.94 7.14 9.37
C TRP A 138 5.64 8.29 8.40
N LEU A 139 4.53 8.22 7.65
CA LEU A 139 4.07 9.32 6.78
C LEU A 139 3.78 10.58 7.59
N ASP A 140 3.15 10.44 8.77
CA ASP A 140 2.91 11.56 9.69
C ASP A 140 4.22 12.20 10.15
N LEU A 141 5.20 11.39 10.54
CA LEU A 141 6.51 11.88 10.98
C LEU A 141 7.30 12.57 9.86
N CYS A 142 7.07 12.19 8.61
CA CYS A 142 7.63 12.84 7.44
C CYS A 142 6.90 14.14 7.04
N GLY A 143 5.76 14.44 7.66
CA GLY A 143 4.94 15.62 7.34
C GLY A 143 4.10 15.46 6.07
N TRP A 144 3.84 14.22 5.65
CA TRP A 144 2.99 13.92 4.48
C TRP A 144 1.58 13.47 4.86
N ASN A 145 1.15 13.76 6.09
CA ASN A 145 -0.19 13.47 6.60
C ASN A 145 -1.30 14.25 5.89
N GLU A 146 -0.96 15.32 5.16
CA GLU A 146 -1.91 16.09 4.37
C GLU A 146 -1.83 15.76 2.86
N CYS A 147 -0.90 14.89 2.44
CA CYS A 147 -0.79 14.49 1.04
C CYS A 147 -1.94 13.54 0.68
N PRO A 148 -2.71 13.83 -0.38
CA PRO A 148 -3.73 12.90 -0.84
C PRO A 148 -3.07 11.57 -1.27
N ILE A 149 -3.67 10.47 -0.81
CA ILE A 149 -3.24 9.12 -1.15
C ILE A 149 -4.23 8.53 -2.15
N PHE A 150 -3.71 8.11 -3.29
CA PHE A 150 -4.45 7.49 -4.38
C PHE A 150 -4.15 6.00 -4.47
N THR A 151 -5.09 5.21 -4.98
CA THR A 151 -4.84 3.80 -5.30
C THR A 151 -5.78 3.31 -6.40
N ASN A 152 -5.38 2.25 -7.09
CA ASN A 152 -6.23 1.50 -7.99
C ASN A 152 -6.28 0.03 -7.53
N PRO A 153 -7.29 -0.37 -6.75
CA PRO A 153 -7.35 -1.71 -6.20
C PRO A 153 -7.75 -2.73 -7.28
N VAL A 154 -6.78 -3.49 -7.77
CA VAL A 154 -6.99 -4.49 -8.85
C VAL A 154 -7.50 -5.85 -8.37
N THR A 155 -7.75 -6.03 -7.07
CA THR A 155 -8.28 -7.28 -6.51
C THR A 155 -9.47 -7.02 -5.57
N PRO A 156 -10.40 -7.98 -5.40
CA PRO A 156 -11.51 -7.82 -4.44
C PRO A 156 -11.04 -7.63 -3.00
N GLN A 157 -9.91 -8.24 -2.64
CA GLN A 157 -9.31 -8.08 -1.31
C GLN A 157 -8.70 -6.69 -1.14
N GLY A 158 -8.03 -6.18 -2.18
CA GLY A 158 -7.52 -4.82 -2.23
C GLY A 158 -8.64 -3.78 -2.16
N SER A 159 -9.75 -3.99 -2.86
CA SER A 159 -10.91 -3.08 -2.83
C SER A 159 -11.48 -2.97 -1.41
N ARG A 160 -11.73 -4.10 -0.76
CA ARG A 160 -12.19 -4.13 0.65
C ARG A 160 -11.18 -3.48 1.60
N LEU A 161 -9.89 -3.66 1.36
CA LEU A 161 -8.85 -3.01 2.18
C LEU A 161 -8.87 -1.50 1.99
N ALA A 162 -8.93 -1.02 0.74
CA ALA A 162 -9.02 0.40 0.42
C ALA A 162 -10.25 1.03 1.09
N GLU A 163 -11.43 0.42 0.95
CA GLU A 163 -12.66 0.88 1.61
C GLU A 163 -12.52 0.94 3.13
N ALA A 164 -11.92 -0.09 3.75
CA ALA A 164 -11.69 -0.15 5.20
C ALA A 164 -10.68 0.90 5.69
N LEU A 165 -9.77 1.32 4.82
CA LEU A 165 -8.83 2.42 5.06
C LEU A 165 -9.43 3.79 4.76
N GLY A 166 -10.70 3.87 4.35
CA GLY A 166 -11.39 5.13 4.10
C GLY A 166 -11.28 5.66 2.68
N PHE A 167 -10.61 4.95 1.77
CA PHE A 167 -10.57 5.33 0.36
C PHE A 167 -11.98 5.37 -0.22
N ARG A 168 -12.19 6.35 -1.10
CA ARG A 168 -13.44 6.56 -1.84
C ARG A 168 -13.16 6.65 -3.33
N PRO A 169 -14.06 6.14 -4.20
CA PRO A 169 -13.91 6.32 -5.64
C PRO A 169 -13.79 7.80 -5.99
N VAL A 170 -12.83 8.17 -6.84
CA VAL A 170 -12.78 9.51 -7.42
C VAL A 170 -13.92 9.61 -8.43
N HIS A 171 -14.84 10.55 -8.22
CA HIS A 171 -16.01 10.73 -9.07
C HIS A 171 -15.65 11.47 -10.37
N ASP A 172 -14.77 10.87 -11.17
CA ASP A 172 -14.51 11.23 -12.55
C ASP A 172 -14.92 10.03 -13.44
N PRO A 173 -15.85 10.20 -14.41
CA PRO A 173 -16.23 9.15 -15.35
C PRO A 173 -15.04 8.52 -16.11
N ARG A 174 -13.93 9.23 -16.22
CA ARG A 174 -12.69 8.76 -16.87
C ARG A 174 -11.85 7.87 -15.96
N GLN A 175 -12.08 7.90 -14.65
CA GLN A 175 -11.21 7.29 -13.64
C GLN A 175 -11.96 6.39 -12.65
N SER A 176 -12.86 5.55 -13.15
CA SER A 176 -13.75 4.75 -12.32
C SER A 176 -13.06 3.78 -11.36
N ALA A 177 -11.78 3.46 -11.59
CA ALA A 177 -10.99 2.55 -10.75
C ALA A 177 -10.14 3.29 -9.71
N LEU A 178 -9.95 4.60 -9.85
CA LEU A 178 -9.14 5.40 -8.95
C LEU A 178 -9.89 5.67 -7.65
N HIS A 179 -9.23 5.45 -6.53
CA HIS A 179 -9.74 5.82 -5.21
C HIS A 179 -8.76 6.76 -4.52
N ALA A 180 -9.29 7.66 -3.69
CA ALA A 180 -8.50 8.61 -2.92
C ALA A 180 -8.91 8.63 -1.44
N VAL A 181 -7.97 8.99 -0.58
CA VAL A 181 -8.17 9.37 0.83
C VAL A 181 -7.24 10.53 1.16
N MET A 182 -7.66 11.39 2.08
CA MET A 182 -6.81 12.40 2.72
C MET A 182 -6.56 12.00 4.16
#